data_AF-A0A0B1SE77-F1
#
_entry.id   AF-A0A0B1SE77-F1
#
_cell.length_a   1.000
_cell.length_b   1.000
_cell.length_c   1.000
_cell.angle_alpha   90.00
_cell.angle_beta   90.00
_cell.angle_gamma   90.00
#
_symmetry.space_group_name_H-M   'P 1'
#
loop_
_entity.id
_entity.type
_entity.pdbx_description
1 polymer ?
#
loop_
_entity_poly.entity_id
_entity_poly.type
_entity_poly.pdbx_seq_one_letter_code
_entity_poly.pdbx_strand_id
1 'polypeptide(L)'
;MPSGPVLTRSDLLSYISRARSLGKFYKLSIYVEACESGSMLAGLESDNFVNGLTASSATEDSYACNCAKGICYADLFSYKWMTNSEQHNLMKFTVQNQYTDVKKEVHSSTVQVFGSTAVTDELVGYFQGTNGAKKDVMVANSANSSEVGAL
;
A
#
# COMPACT_ATOMS: atom_id res chain seq x y z
N MET A 1 19.41 -6.35 1.17
CA MET A 1 19.80 -4.96 1.48
C MET A 1 20.89 -4.54 0.50
N PRO A 2 21.02 -3.24 0.14
CA PRO A 2 22.05 -2.79 -0.81
C PRO A 2 23.49 -3.12 -0.37
N SER A 3 23.70 -3.31 0.93
CA SER A 3 24.92 -3.85 1.54
C SER A 3 24.60 -4.54 2.87
N GLY A 4 25.54 -5.36 3.38
CA GLY A 4 25.41 -6.05 4.66
C GLY A 4 24.46 -7.26 4.65
N PRO A 5 24.15 -7.82 5.83
CA PRO A 5 23.20 -8.92 5.97
C PRO A 5 21.80 -8.54 5.47
N VAL A 6 21.04 -9.53 4.99
CA VAL A 6 19.64 -9.36 4.62
C VAL A 6 18.78 -9.17 5.87
N LEU A 7 17.69 -8.40 5.75
CA LEU A 7 16.67 -8.32 6.78
C LEU A 7 15.78 -9.56 6.67
N THR A 8 15.71 -10.36 7.73
CA THR A 8 14.81 -11.52 7.77
C THR A 8 13.45 -11.15 8.38
N ARG A 9 12.43 -11.99 8.15
CA ARG A 9 11.14 -11.92 8.84
C ARG A 9 11.34 -11.84 10.37
N SER A 10 12.21 -12.69 10.91
CA SER A 10 12.46 -12.76 12.36
C SER A 10 12.99 -11.43 12.89
N ASP A 11 13.93 -10.80 12.18
CA ASP A 11 14.49 -9.50 12.55
C ASP A 11 13.40 -8.42 12.58
N LEU A 12 12.60 -8.36 11.51
CA LEU A 12 11.52 -7.38 11.38
C LEU A 12 10.48 -7.52 12.49
N LEU A 13 9.91 -8.72 12.68
CA LEU A 13 8.85 -8.95 13.66
C LEU A 13 9.36 -8.78 15.10
N SER A 14 10.58 -9.23 15.39
CA SER A 14 11.19 -9.05 16.72
C SER A 14 11.40 -7.57 17.05
N TYR A 15 11.83 -6.78 16.06
CA TYR A 15 11.99 -5.34 16.24
C TYR A 15 10.66 -4.64 16.49
N ILE A 16 9.62 -4.95 15.70
CA ILE A 16 8.28 -4.37 15.87
C ILE A 16 7.74 -4.69 17.27
N SER A 17 7.83 -5.95 17.70
CA SER A 17 7.39 -6.38 19.04
C SER A 17 8.15 -5.64 20.15
N ARG A 18 9.47 -5.50 20.02
CA ARG A 18 10.29 -4.72 20.96
C ARG A 18 9.89 -3.23 20.96
N ALA A 19 9.75 -2.60 19.80
CA ALA A 19 9.36 -1.21 19.68
C ALA A 19 7.99 -0.92 20.30
N ARG A 20 7.03 -1.85 20.12
CA ARG A 20 5.72 -1.86 20.77
C ARG A 20 5.84 -1.94 22.29
N SER A 21 6.61 -2.89 22.83
CA SER A 21 6.82 -3.02 24.29
C SER A 21 7.44 -1.78 24.94
N LEU A 22 8.19 -1.00 24.16
CA LEU A 22 8.84 0.24 24.58
C LEU A 22 8.00 1.49 24.30
N GLY A 23 6.75 1.35 23.82
CA GLY A 23 5.84 2.45 23.52
C GLY A 23 6.37 3.42 22.46
N LYS A 24 7.13 2.92 21.46
CA LYS A 24 7.77 3.77 20.44
C LYS A 24 6.82 4.29 19.36
N PHE A 25 5.61 3.74 19.29
CA PHE A 25 4.55 4.19 18.38
C PHE A 25 3.17 3.99 19.02
N TYR A 26 2.20 4.77 18.57
CA TYR A 26 0.79 4.56 18.92
C TYR A 26 0.12 3.58 17.95
N LYS A 27 0.22 3.81 16.65
CA LYS A 27 -0.16 2.89 15.59
C LYS A 27 0.90 2.89 14.49
N LEU A 28 1.15 1.73 13.89
CA LEU A 28 2.15 1.53 12.85
C LEU A 28 1.51 0.84 11.64
N SER A 29 1.72 1.41 10.46
CA SER A 29 1.28 0.82 9.19
C SER A 29 2.49 0.61 8.28
N ILE A 30 2.67 -0.61 7.81
CA ILE A 30 3.86 -1.05 7.05
C ILE A 30 3.44 -1.46 5.64
N TYR A 31 4.12 -0.94 4.62
CA TYR A 31 3.89 -1.28 3.21
C TYR A 31 5.16 -1.96 2.70
N VAL A 32 5.05 -3.17 2.16
CA VAL A 32 6.20 -3.97 1.69
C VAL A 32 6.06 -4.26 0.20
N GLU A 33 6.93 -3.63 -0.59
CA GLU A 33 7.15 -3.96 -2.00
C GLU A 33 8.34 -4.91 -2.13
N ALA A 34 8.06 -6.16 -2.43
CA ALA A 34 9.05 -7.19 -2.75
C ALA A 34 8.35 -8.44 -3.30
N CYS A 35 9.08 -9.28 -4.03
CA CYS A 35 8.69 -10.67 -4.26
C CYS A 35 8.50 -11.39 -2.92
N GLU A 36 7.53 -12.30 -2.88
CA GLU A 36 7.14 -13.06 -1.69
C GLU A 36 6.89 -12.19 -0.44
N SER A 37 6.49 -10.93 -0.60
CA SER A 37 6.39 -9.96 0.50
C SER A 37 5.43 -10.40 1.61
N GLY A 38 4.39 -11.17 1.28
CA GLY A 38 3.50 -11.82 2.25
C GLY A 38 4.23 -12.72 3.25
N SER A 39 5.36 -13.32 2.87
CA SER A 39 6.17 -14.16 3.76
C SER A 39 6.81 -13.35 4.89
N MET A 40 7.11 -12.06 4.67
CA MET A 40 7.76 -11.19 5.66
C MET A 40 6.83 -10.80 6.81
N LEU A 41 5.52 -10.81 6.60
CA LEU A 41 4.52 -10.40 7.59
C LEU A 41 3.63 -11.55 8.07
N ALA A 42 3.89 -12.79 7.63
CA ALA A 42 3.28 -13.96 8.21
C ALA A 42 3.49 -13.97 9.74
N GLY A 43 2.44 -14.18 10.52
CA GLY A 43 2.51 -14.16 11.99
C GLY A 43 2.75 -12.78 12.62
N LEU A 44 2.57 -11.69 11.87
CA LEU A 44 2.47 -10.35 12.45
C LEU A 44 1.28 -10.31 13.43
N GLU A 45 1.49 -9.75 14.62
CA GLU A 45 0.48 -9.69 15.67
C GLU A 45 -0.77 -8.95 15.18
N SER A 46 -1.96 -9.53 15.41
CA SER A 46 -3.26 -8.89 15.10
C SER A 46 -3.75 -7.98 16.23
N ASP A 47 -2.82 -7.40 16.98
CA ASP A 47 -3.13 -6.45 18.06
C ASP A 47 -3.47 -5.07 17.50
N ASN A 48 -4.14 -4.24 18.30
CA ASN A 48 -4.68 -2.94 17.85
C ASN A 48 -3.66 -1.88 17.38
N PHE A 49 -2.38 -2.21 17.25
CA PHE A 49 -1.30 -1.25 17.08
C PHE A 49 -0.56 -1.39 15.76
N VAL A 50 -0.61 -2.54 15.07
CA VAL A 50 0.13 -2.74 13.82
C VAL A 50 -0.75 -3.35 12.73
N ASN A 51 -0.63 -2.84 11.50
CA ASN A 51 -1.01 -3.56 10.29
C ASN A 51 0.13 -3.57 9.26
N GLY A 52 -0.05 -4.39 8.23
CA GLY A 52 0.88 -4.50 7.12
C GLY A 52 0.17 -4.76 5.80
N LEU A 53 0.61 -4.12 4.74
CA LEU A 53 0.16 -4.33 3.36
C LEU A 53 1.35 -4.82 2.54
N THR A 54 1.11 -5.79 1.67
CA THR A 54 2.18 -6.47 0.90
C THR A 54 1.82 -6.49 -0.57
N ALA A 55 2.83 -6.32 -1.43
CA ALA A 55 2.67 -6.33 -2.88
C ALA A 55 2.25 -7.68 -3.44
N SER A 56 2.61 -8.76 -2.75
CA SER A 56 2.44 -10.13 -3.19
C SER A 56 2.20 -11.08 -2.01
N SER A 57 1.64 -12.25 -2.28
CA SER A 57 1.57 -13.35 -1.34
C SER A 57 2.94 -13.96 -1.05
N ALA A 58 3.01 -14.92 -0.12
CA ALA A 58 4.26 -15.56 0.28
C ALA A 58 4.90 -16.46 -0.79
N THR A 59 4.27 -16.64 -1.95
CA THR A 59 4.68 -17.61 -2.97
C THR A 59 4.66 -17.05 -4.39
N GLU A 60 4.60 -15.72 -4.54
CA GLU A 60 4.58 -15.08 -5.86
C GLU A 60 5.44 -13.81 -5.88
N ASP A 61 5.88 -13.48 -7.09
CA ASP A 61 6.64 -12.29 -7.39
C ASP A 61 5.82 -11.00 -7.22
N SER A 62 6.51 -9.88 -6.98
CA SER A 62 5.96 -8.56 -7.26
C SER A 62 6.46 -8.06 -8.61
N TYR A 63 5.84 -7.00 -9.15
CA TYR A 63 6.02 -6.61 -10.55
C TYR A 63 6.38 -5.15 -10.70
N ALA A 64 7.36 -4.88 -11.55
CA ALA A 64 7.69 -3.54 -12.02
C ALA A 64 6.61 -3.01 -12.99
N CYS A 65 6.50 -1.68 -13.10
CA CYS A 65 5.64 -1.02 -14.09
C CYS A 65 6.30 0.23 -14.69
N ASN A 66 5.62 0.86 -15.66
CA ASN A 66 6.11 2.04 -16.36
C ASN A 66 7.52 1.85 -16.94
N CYS A 67 7.71 0.78 -17.72
CA CYS A 67 9.01 0.42 -18.27
C CYS A 67 9.23 1.03 -19.65
N ALA A 68 10.40 1.62 -19.88
CA ALA A 68 10.85 2.11 -21.18
C ALA A 68 12.34 1.82 -21.37
N LYS A 69 12.72 1.39 -22.58
CA LYS A 69 14.12 1.13 -22.95
C LYS A 69 14.85 0.17 -21.98
N GLY A 70 14.15 -0.84 -21.47
CA GLY A 70 14.72 -1.85 -20.57
C GLY A 70 14.89 -1.40 -19.11
N ILE A 71 14.39 -0.21 -18.75
CA ILE A 71 14.41 0.32 -17.40
C ILE A 71 12.96 0.55 -16.95
N CYS A 72 12.61 0.16 -15.73
CA CYS A 72 11.33 0.46 -15.11
C CYS A 72 11.48 1.58 -14.10
N TYR A 73 10.53 2.51 -14.08
CA TYR A 73 10.60 3.71 -13.22
C TYR A 73 9.78 3.56 -11.92
N ALA A 74 9.03 2.48 -11.78
CA ALA A 74 8.23 2.21 -10.60
C ALA A 74 7.96 0.71 -10.45
N ASP A 75 7.52 0.32 -9.25
CA ASP A 75 6.95 -0.99 -8.95
C ASP A 75 5.43 -0.88 -8.83
N LEU A 76 4.69 -1.86 -9.32
CA LEU A 76 3.25 -1.77 -9.56
C LEU A 76 2.47 -1.52 -8.27
N PHE A 77 2.71 -2.30 -7.21
CA PHE A 77 2.04 -2.08 -5.93
C PHE A 77 2.39 -0.70 -5.37
N SER A 78 3.67 -0.35 -5.39
CA SER A 78 4.19 0.95 -4.95
C SER A 78 3.55 2.12 -5.68
N TYR A 79 3.54 2.07 -7.01
CA TYR A 79 2.93 3.06 -7.89
C TYR A 79 1.45 3.22 -7.58
N LYS A 80 0.72 2.11 -7.41
CA LYS A 80 -0.72 2.15 -7.17
C LYS A 80 -1.07 2.75 -5.81
N TRP A 81 -0.40 2.40 -4.71
CA TRP A 81 -0.74 3.00 -3.41
C TRP A 81 -0.32 4.48 -3.32
N MET A 82 0.81 4.85 -3.92
CA MET A 82 1.25 6.26 -3.94
C MET A 82 0.31 7.13 -4.76
N THR A 83 -0.02 6.73 -5.98
CA THR A 83 -0.94 7.49 -6.84
C THR A 83 -2.37 7.50 -6.29
N ASN A 84 -2.82 6.42 -5.66
CA ASN A 84 -4.08 6.42 -4.92
C ASN A 84 -4.07 7.47 -3.80
N SER A 85 -2.97 7.61 -3.06
CA SER A 85 -2.85 8.64 -2.01
C SER A 85 -2.87 10.05 -2.58
N GLU A 86 -2.33 10.27 -3.78
CA GLU A 86 -2.37 11.56 -4.46
C GLU A 86 -3.78 11.94 -4.96
N GLN A 87 -4.62 10.96 -5.27
CA GLN A 87 -5.96 11.18 -5.83
C GLN A 87 -7.04 11.38 -4.77
N HIS A 88 -6.78 11.00 -3.51
CA HIS A 88 -7.77 11.01 -2.43
C HIS A 88 -7.53 12.08 -1.37
N ASN A 89 -8.61 12.49 -0.71
CA ASN A 89 -8.52 13.26 0.53
C ASN A 89 -8.20 12.31 1.69
N LEU A 90 -6.93 12.30 2.11
CA LEU A 90 -6.42 11.36 3.11
C LEU A 90 -7.04 11.51 4.51
N MET A 91 -7.73 12.62 4.79
CA MET A 91 -8.49 12.82 6.04
C MET A 91 -9.92 12.30 5.99
N LYS A 92 -10.32 11.69 4.87
CA LYS A 92 -11.62 11.01 4.70
C LYS A 92 -11.47 9.60 4.16
N PHE A 93 -10.24 9.10 4.06
CA PHE A 93 -9.90 7.87 3.37
C PHE A 93 -9.09 6.98 4.29
N THR A 94 -9.60 5.78 4.57
CA THR A 94 -8.98 4.83 5.50
C THR A 94 -7.91 3.99 4.81
N VAL A 95 -7.01 3.41 5.59
CA VAL A 95 -6.02 2.45 5.07
C VAL A 95 -6.72 1.21 4.48
N GLN A 96 -7.87 0.80 5.02
CA GLN A 96 -8.69 -0.29 4.47
C GLN A 96 -9.25 0.06 3.09
N ASN A 97 -9.70 1.30 2.88
CA ASN A 97 -10.14 1.75 1.56
C ASN A 97 -8.97 1.74 0.58
N GLN A 98 -7.80 2.25 0.99
CA GLN A 98 -6.61 2.21 0.16
C GLN A 98 -6.21 0.79 -0.23
N TYR A 99 -6.16 -0.14 0.73
CA TYR A 99 -5.90 -1.55 0.46
C TYR A 99 -6.89 -2.12 -0.56
N THR A 100 -8.18 -1.84 -0.38
CA THR A 100 -9.24 -2.33 -1.27
C THR A 100 -9.07 -1.83 -2.70
N ASP A 101 -8.74 -0.56 -2.88
CA ASP A 101 -8.53 0.02 -4.21
C ASP A 101 -7.23 -0.47 -4.84
N VAL A 102 -6.12 -0.48 -4.09
CA VAL A 102 -4.83 -0.98 -4.58
C VAL A 102 -4.94 -2.45 -4.98
N LYS A 103 -5.62 -3.29 -4.19
CA LYS A 103 -5.85 -4.70 -4.52
C LYS A 103 -6.65 -4.90 -5.82
N LYS A 104 -7.57 -3.99 -6.13
CA LYS A 104 -8.31 -4.03 -7.41
C LYS A 104 -7.43 -3.64 -8.59
N GLU A 105 -6.46 -2.75 -8.39
CA GLU A 105 -5.63 -2.17 -9.45
C GLU A 105 -4.33 -2.93 -9.71
N VAL A 106 -3.88 -3.76 -8.77
CA VAL A 106 -2.72 -4.64 -8.89
C VAL A 106 -3.20 -6.03 -9.31
N HIS A 107 -3.14 -6.32 -10.61
CA HIS A 107 -3.61 -7.60 -11.17
C HIS A 107 -2.52 -8.66 -11.32
N SER A 108 -1.26 -8.26 -11.29
CA SER A 108 -0.13 -9.16 -11.56
C SER A 108 0.25 -10.03 -10.36
N SER A 109 -0.13 -9.62 -9.14
CA SER A 109 0.18 -10.30 -7.89
C SER A 109 -0.98 -10.13 -6.89
N THR A 110 -0.99 -10.95 -5.84
CA THR A 110 -2.01 -10.91 -4.79
C THR A 110 -1.60 -9.97 -3.67
N VAL A 111 -2.16 -8.75 -3.67
CA VAL A 111 -2.02 -7.82 -2.53
C VAL A 111 -2.67 -8.41 -1.28
N GLN A 112 -1.93 -8.49 -0.18
CA GLN A 112 -2.43 -8.99 1.11
C GLN A 112 -2.35 -7.93 2.21
N VAL A 113 -3.21 -8.07 3.21
CA VAL A 113 -3.22 -7.27 4.44
C VAL A 113 -3.05 -8.18 5.66
N PHE A 114 -2.26 -7.73 6.63
CA PHE A 114 -1.89 -8.42 7.87
C PHE A 114 -2.09 -7.51 9.08
N GLY A 115 -2.08 -8.09 10.28
CA GLY A 115 -2.23 -7.37 11.54
C GLY A 115 -3.67 -6.98 11.83
N SER A 116 -3.89 -5.82 12.48
CA SER A 116 -5.19 -5.45 13.03
C SER A 116 -6.00 -4.49 12.17
N THR A 117 -7.30 -4.77 12.14
CA THR A 117 -8.29 -3.88 11.53
C THR A 117 -8.37 -2.53 12.23
N ALA A 118 -8.05 -2.47 13.54
CA ALA A 118 -8.03 -1.21 14.27
C ALA A 118 -7.03 -0.20 13.70
N VAL A 119 -6.01 -0.65 12.97
CA VAL A 119 -5.08 0.22 12.24
C VAL A 119 -5.56 0.46 10.81
N THR A 120 -6.15 -0.53 10.13
CA THR A 120 -6.68 -0.32 8.78
C THR A 120 -7.87 0.64 8.75
N ASP A 121 -8.63 0.72 9.84
CA ASP A 121 -9.79 1.61 9.98
C ASP A 121 -9.39 3.07 10.21
N GLU A 122 -8.12 3.33 10.52
CA GLU A 122 -7.59 4.69 10.62
C GLU A 122 -7.44 5.37 9.27
N LEU A 123 -7.51 6.70 9.30
CA LEU A 123 -7.32 7.54 8.12
C LEU A 123 -5.86 7.48 7.64
N VAL A 124 -5.67 7.35 6.32
CA VAL A 124 -4.33 7.36 5.69
C VAL A 124 -3.56 8.63 6.08
N GLY A 125 -4.26 9.74 6.25
CA GLY A 125 -3.67 11.03 6.63
C GLY A 125 -2.96 11.03 7.98
N TYR A 126 -3.29 10.11 8.90
CA TYR A 126 -2.56 9.97 10.17
C TYR A 126 -1.17 9.35 10.00
N PHE A 127 -0.93 8.63 8.89
CA PHE A 127 0.36 7.99 8.60
C PHE A 127 1.17 8.76 7.55
N GLN A 128 0.49 9.29 6.53
CA GLN A 128 1.14 9.92 5.38
C GLN A 128 1.09 11.46 5.40
N GLY A 129 0.40 12.03 6.40
CA GLY A 129 0.15 13.46 6.46
C GLY A 129 -0.87 13.93 5.42
N THR A 130 -0.97 15.25 5.26
CA THR A 130 -1.89 15.85 4.27
C THR A 130 -1.19 16.99 3.54
N ASN A 131 -1.36 17.04 2.23
CA ASN A 131 -1.17 18.28 1.48
C ASN A 131 -2.48 19.06 1.64
N GLY A 132 -2.44 20.21 2.32
CA GLY A 132 -3.61 20.97 2.76
C GLY A 132 -4.83 20.86 1.83
N ALA A 133 -5.94 20.34 2.38
CA ALA A 133 -7.25 20.21 1.77
C ALA A 133 -7.28 20.10 0.23
N LYS A 134 -6.92 18.93 -0.33
CA LYS A 134 -7.42 18.55 -1.66
C LYS A 134 -8.96 18.49 -1.57
N LYS A 135 -9.63 19.47 -2.18
CA LYS A 135 -11.09 19.44 -2.35
C LYS A 135 -11.43 18.19 -3.16
N ASP A 136 -12.45 17.46 -2.73
CA ASP A 136 -12.89 16.21 -3.37
C ASP A 136 -13.05 16.44 -4.88
N VAL A 137 -12.20 15.83 -5.71
CA VAL A 137 -12.35 15.88 -7.17
C VAL A 137 -13.48 14.92 -7.51
N MET A 138 -14.66 15.48 -7.76
CA MET A 138 -15.75 14.74 -8.39
C MET A 138 -15.27 14.28 -9.76
N VAL A 139 -15.08 12.98 -9.93
CA VAL A 139 -14.88 12.37 -11.24
C VAL A 139 -16.15 12.63 -12.04
N ALA A 140 -16.09 13.61 -12.95
CA ALA A 140 -17.14 13.80 -13.93
C ALA A 140 -17.15 12.59 -14.87
N ASN A 141 -18.24 11.82 -14.86
CA ASN A 141 -18.49 10.81 -15.86
C ASN A 141 -18.36 11.46 -17.26
N SER A 142 -17.32 11.10 -17.99
CA SER A 142 -17.25 11.37 -19.42
C SER A 142 -18.23 10.41 -20.11
N ALA A 143 -19.49 10.82 -20.18
CA ALA A 143 -20.46 10.18 -21.05
C ALA A 143 -19.99 10.38 -22.50
N ASN A 144 -19.79 9.27 -23.19
CA ASN A 144 -19.38 9.20 -24.58
C ASN A 144 -20.49 9.79 -25.47
N SER A 145 -20.29 11.00 -26.01
CA SER A 145 -21.12 11.53 -27.08
C SER A 145 -20.54 11.07 -28.42
N SER A 146 -21.06 9.98 -28.94
CA SER A 146 -20.96 9.65 -30.36
C SER A 146 -21.75 10.70 -31.15
N GLU A 147 -21.05 11.67 -31.74
CA GLU A 147 -21.62 12.49 -32.81
C GLU A 147 -21.21 11.94 -34.17
N VAL A 148 -22.25 11.75 -34.96
CA VAL A 148 -22.28 11.42 -36.38
C VAL A 148 -21.63 12.56 -37.17
N GLY A 149 -20.68 12.22 -38.05
CA GLY A 149 -20.07 13.17 -38.97
C GLY A 149 -19.80 12.51 -40.32
N ALA A 150 -20.57 12.92 -41.32
CA ALA A 150 -20.55 12.45 -42.69
C ALA A 150 -19.24 12.80 -43.43
N LEU A 151 -18.72 11.83 -44.20
CA LEU A 151 -18.52 11.86 -45.67
C LEU A 151 -18.10 10.47 -46.15
#